data_AF-A0A4Y7NJ84-F1
#
_entry.id   AF-A0A4Y7NJ84-F1
#
_cell.length_a   1.000
_cell.length_b   1.000
_cell.length_c   1.000
_cell.angle_alpha   90.00
_cell.angle_beta   90.00
_cell.angle_gamma   90.00
#
_symmetry.space_group_name_H-M   'P 1'
#
loop_
_entity.id
_entity.type
_entity.pdbx_description
1 polymer ?
#
loop_
_entity_poly.entity_id
_entity_poly.type
_entity_poly.pdbx_seq_one_letter_code
_entity_poly.pdbx_strand_id
1 'polypeptide(L)'
;MADLKLQHRLAIQQEQRNAAEAQETARQLDAAHEQRVATLEARLAEFSERIGAYDRLRQQDLATVCKLKEQLQCVQKQASYNYNAEEEEYDVEKLMDKMKSLQSRLLEVGQKTSTPVNLLALVGTNQAGCDADAHEACQLEIQQLKQELDWHKSEEQRDEGKAGADRELDQLRVEVQFLRGEIEHLDARHATAVQKVHDSWASERASWKQETSQLERSWRTRAADLEHQLQKQRERSLTLLQEKDDELDRLRKMAGTKSASPASPLRQKAKDFEERKVGGDEWPESLAPLVSMTVGASASGGQILHYVEELARKDVEIQGLRKAKHQLEGALRESQMAAVTVQQKVAEQKRQLHQELGRLERNQSREGANLEYLKNVLLEFLLRSDAASQSHMFNAMAACLHFSPNEVQRVHQHHPKWKAAGQPQSPHS
;
A
#
# COMPACT_ATOMS: atom_id res chain seq x y z
N MET A 1 -46.01 47.13 23.20
CA MET A 1 -46.57 46.34 22.07
C MET A 1 -45.87 46.64 20.74
N ALA A 2 -45.69 47.92 20.35
CA ALA A 2 -44.99 48.27 19.12
C ALA A 2 -43.50 47.88 19.11
N ASP A 3 -42.79 48.12 20.22
CA ASP A 3 -41.34 47.82 20.31
C ASP A 3 -41.02 46.33 20.25
N LEU A 4 -41.85 45.49 20.87
CA LEU A 4 -41.73 44.02 20.78
C LEU A 4 -41.93 43.52 19.35
N LYS A 5 -42.86 44.11 18.60
CA LYS A 5 -43.07 43.79 17.17
C LYS A 5 -41.88 44.22 16.32
N LEU A 6 -41.28 45.37 16.61
CA LEU A 6 -40.08 45.86 15.93
C LEU A 6 -38.87 44.96 16.21
N GLN A 7 -38.65 44.59 17.47
CA GLN A 7 -37.57 43.66 17.87
C GLN A 7 -37.74 42.29 17.23
N HIS A 8 -38.95 41.74 17.21
CA HIS A 8 -39.21 40.46 16.55
C HIS A 8 -38.95 40.52 15.04
N ARG A 9 -39.35 41.61 14.38
CA ARG A 9 -39.09 41.83 12.95
C ARG A 9 -37.58 41.95 12.66
N LEU A 10 -36.82 42.63 13.51
CA LEU A 10 -35.37 42.73 13.39
C LEU A 10 -34.69 41.37 13.62
N ALA A 11 -35.15 40.59 14.60
CA ALA A 11 -34.65 39.25 14.86
C ALA A 11 -34.89 38.32 13.66
N ILE A 12 -36.07 38.37 13.05
CA ILE A 12 -36.37 37.60 11.83
C ILE A 12 -35.44 38.03 10.68
N GLN A 13 -35.23 39.33 10.48
CA GLN A 13 -34.33 39.81 9.42
C GLN A 13 -32.88 39.39 9.65
N GLN A 14 -32.43 39.39 10.90
CA GLN A 14 -31.09 38.92 11.25
C GLN A 14 -30.95 37.42 11.02
N GLU A 15 -31.96 36.63 11.41
CA GLU A 15 -31.96 35.19 11.17
C GLU A 15 -32.01 34.85 9.66
N GLN A 16 -32.78 35.61 8.88
CA GLN A 16 -32.80 35.47 7.41
C GLN A 16 -31.44 35.78 6.78
N ARG A 17 -30.71 36.78 7.28
CA ARG A 17 -29.35 37.09 6.82
C ARG A 17 -28.37 35.98 7.19
N ASN A 18 -28.41 35.51 8.44
CA ASN A 18 -27.58 34.40 8.90
C ASN A 18 -27.83 33.13 8.07
N ALA A 19 -29.10 32.84 7.76
CA ALA A 19 -29.48 31.71 6.92
C ALA A 19 -28.99 31.86 5.47
N ALA A 20 -29.05 33.07 4.91
CA ALA A 20 -28.53 33.34 3.56
C ALA A 20 -27.00 33.19 3.49
N GLU A 21 -26.27 33.71 4.48
CA GLU A 21 -24.81 33.55 4.58
C GLU A 21 -24.41 32.07 4.77
N ALA A 22 -25.14 31.33 5.61
CA ALA A 22 -24.95 29.90 5.78
C ALA A 22 -25.21 29.12 4.47
N GLN A 23 -26.22 29.53 3.69
CA GLN A 23 -26.51 28.91 2.39
C GLN A 23 -25.44 29.24 1.35
N GLU A 24 -24.91 30.45 1.35
CA GLU A 24 -23.84 30.85 0.42
C GLU A 24 -22.52 30.14 0.73
N THR A 25 -22.15 30.04 2.00
CA THR A 25 -20.95 29.29 2.42
C THR A 25 -21.08 27.80 2.11
N ALA A 26 -22.26 27.19 2.30
CA ALA A 26 -22.52 25.81 1.89
C ALA A 26 -22.35 25.62 0.37
N ARG A 27 -22.90 26.53 -0.44
CA ARG A 27 -22.74 26.49 -1.91
C ARG A 27 -21.27 26.63 -2.34
N GLN A 28 -20.51 27.50 -1.68
CA GLN A 28 -19.08 27.66 -1.98
C GLN A 28 -18.28 26.39 -1.64
N LEU A 29 -18.60 25.74 -0.52
CA LEU A 29 -17.99 24.46 -0.15
C LEU A 29 -18.34 23.35 -1.15
N ASP A 30 -19.61 23.25 -1.54
CA ASP A 30 -20.06 22.27 -2.53
C ASP A 30 -19.36 22.47 -3.87
N ALA A 31 -19.26 23.71 -4.36
CA ALA A 31 -18.54 24.04 -5.60
C ALA A 31 -17.04 23.69 -5.50
N ALA A 32 -16.39 23.95 -4.36
CA ALA A 32 -15.00 23.58 -4.15
C ALA A 32 -14.80 22.05 -4.11
N HIS A 33 -15.75 21.32 -3.52
CA HIS A 33 -15.75 19.86 -3.53
C HIS A 33 -15.95 19.31 -4.95
N GLU A 34 -16.90 19.83 -5.71
CA GLU A 34 -17.12 19.45 -7.11
C GLU A 34 -15.87 19.70 -7.97
N GLN A 35 -15.21 20.86 -7.83
CA GLN A 35 -13.96 21.14 -8.54
C GLN A 35 -12.83 20.16 -8.17
N ARG A 36 -12.72 19.81 -6.88
CA ARG A 36 -11.74 18.82 -6.42
C ARG A 36 -12.04 17.44 -7.00
N VAL A 37 -13.31 17.03 -7.00
CA VAL A 37 -13.74 15.75 -7.60
C VAL A 37 -13.44 15.73 -9.09
N ALA A 38 -13.83 16.77 -9.83
CA ALA A 38 -13.54 16.89 -11.26
C ALA A 38 -12.02 16.82 -11.57
N THR A 39 -11.19 17.45 -10.72
CA THR A 39 -9.72 17.38 -10.86
C THR A 39 -9.19 15.96 -10.61
N LEU A 40 -9.74 15.25 -9.61
CA LEU A 40 -9.38 13.87 -9.32
C LEU A 40 -9.82 12.93 -10.44
N GLU A 41 -11.03 13.12 -10.97
CA GLU A 41 -11.56 12.37 -12.11
C GLU A 41 -10.72 12.57 -13.38
N ALA A 42 -10.30 13.81 -13.66
CA ALA A 42 -9.41 14.10 -14.78
C ALA A 42 -8.05 13.38 -14.64
N ARG A 43 -7.45 13.41 -13.43
CA ARG A 43 -6.21 12.67 -13.16
C ARG A 43 -6.40 11.15 -13.26
N LEU A 44 -7.52 10.62 -12.80
CA LEU A 44 -7.85 9.20 -12.95
C LEU A 44 -8.03 8.81 -14.42
N ALA A 45 -8.63 9.67 -15.24
CA ALA A 45 -8.74 9.46 -16.68
C ALA A 45 -7.35 9.45 -17.34
N GLU A 46 -6.47 10.40 -17.02
CA GLU A 46 -5.08 10.41 -17.51
C GLU A 46 -4.31 9.16 -17.11
N PHE A 47 -4.41 8.71 -15.85
CA PHE A 47 -3.77 7.46 -15.42
C PHE A 47 -4.34 6.25 -16.14
N SER A 48 -5.65 6.19 -16.34
CA SER A 48 -6.31 5.10 -17.06
C SER A 48 -5.86 5.05 -18.52
N GLU A 49 -5.74 6.20 -19.18
CA GLU A 49 -5.23 6.30 -20.54
C GLU A 49 -3.77 5.85 -20.63
N ARG A 50 -2.91 6.32 -19.71
CA ARG A 50 -1.49 5.91 -19.66
C ARG A 50 -1.35 4.42 -19.42
N ILE A 51 -2.07 3.85 -18.45
CA ILE A 51 -2.05 2.40 -18.18
C ILE A 51 -2.54 1.64 -19.41
N GLY A 52 -3.59 2.10 -20.09
CA GLY A 52 -4.08 1.51 -21.33
C GLY A 52 -3.10 1.63 -22.50
N ALA A 53 -2.28 2.68 -22.56
CA ALA A 53 -1.20 2.82 -23.54
C ALA A 53 -0.04 1.87 -23.22
N TYR A 54 0.36 1.76 -21.95
CA TYR A 54 1.39 0.82 -21.51
C TYR A 54 0.99 -0.63 -21.74
N ASP A 55 -0.27 -1.01 -21.48
CA ASP A 55 -0.72 -2.39 -21.73
C ASP A 55 -0.73 -2.72 -23.23
N ARG A 56 -1.14 -1.77 -24.08
CA ARG A 56 -1.04 -1.93 -25.55
C ARG A 56 0.40 -2.08 -26.02
N LEU A 57 1.32 -1.27 -25.50
CA LEU A 57 2.75 -1.37 -25.82
C LEU A 57 3.32 -2.72 -25.35
N ARG A 58 2.96 -3.17 -24.15
CA ARG A 58 3.33 -4.49 -23.63
C ARG A 58 2.81 -5.63 -24.50
N GLN A 59 1.57 -5.56 -24.98
CA GLN A 59 1.01 -6.55 -25.90
C GLN A 59 1.75 -6.56 -27.24
N GLN A 60 2.12 -5.39 -27.75
CA GLN A 60 2.96 -5.27 -28.94
C GLN A 60 4.34 -5.91 -28.73
N ASP A 61 4.99 -5.64 -27.59
CA ASP A 61 6.29 -6.22 -27.24
C ASP A 61 6.22 -7.75 -27.06
N LEU A 62 5.15 -8.25 -26.44
CA LEU A 62 4.94 -9.70 -26.35
C LEU A 62 4.77 -10.33 -27.74
N ALA A 63 4.04 -9.66 -28.64
CA ALA A 63 3.87 -10.13 -30.01
C ALA A 63 5.18 -10.11 -30.81
N THR A 64 6.03 -9.09 -30.64
CA THR A 64 7.35 -9.04 -31.28
C THR A 64 8.28 -10.12 -30.72
N VAL A 65 8.28 -10.33 -29.40
CA VAL A 65 9.05 -11.41 -28.76
C VAL A 65 8.62 -12.78 -29.28
N CYS A 66 7.31 -13.03 -29.44
CA CYS A 66 6.82 -14.28 -30.02
C CYS A 66 7.33 -14.47 -31.47
N LYS A 67 7.25 -13.43 -32.31
CA LYS A 67 7.79 -13.50 -33.70
C LYS A 67 9.28 -13.77 -33.73
N LEU A 68 10.06 -13.13 -32.86
CA LEU A 68 11.51 -13.35 -32.77
C LEU A 68 11.83 -14.77 -32.29
N LYS A 69 11.05 -15.32 -31.35
CA LYS A 69 11.17 -16.73 -30.92
C LYS A 69 10.88 -17.70 -32.06
N GLU A 70 9.84 -17.44 -32.86
CA GLU A 70 9.52 -18.25 -34.04
C GLU A 70 10.64 -18.20 -35.08
N GLN A 71 11.20 -17.00 -35.34
CA GLN A 71 12.34 -16.82 -36.24
C GLN A 71 13.59 -17.57 -35.75
N LEU A 72 13.93 -17.45 -34.46
CA LEU A 72 15.02 -18.20 -33.84
C LEU A 72 14.80 -19.72 -33.98
N GLN A 73 13.57 -20.19 -33.78
CA GLN A 73 13.25 -21.61 -33.92
C GLN A 73 13.37 -22.09 -35.38
N CYS A 74 13.00 -21.25 -36.36
CA CYS A 74 13.21 -21.53 -37.78
C CYS A 74 14.70 -21.58 -38.15
N VAL A 75 15.49 -20.60 -37.69
CA VAL A 75 16.94 -20.57 -37.93
C VAL A 75 17.62 -21.75 -37.24
N GLN A 76 17.22 -22.12 -36.03
CA GLN A 76 17.77 -23.28 -35.33
C GLN A 76 17.41 -24.61 -36.03
N LYS A 77 16.19 -24.73 -36.57
CA LYS A 77 15.82 -25.87 -37.43
C LYS A 77 16.66 -25.88 -38.71
N GLN A 78 16.84 -24.74 -39.38
CA GLN A 78 17.69 -24.64 -40.58
C GLN A 78 19.17 -24.96 -40.28
N ALA A 79 19.70 -24.50 -39.15
CA ALA A 79 21.03 -24.86 -38.68
C ALA A 79 21.14 -26.38 -38.41
N SER A 80 20.11 -26.99 -37.81
CA SER A 80 20.04 -28.45 -37.62
C SER A 80 19.96 -29.23 -38.94
N TYR A 81 19.41 -28.68 -40.02
CA TYR A 81 19.45 -29.29 -41.35
C TYR A 81 20.82 -29.12 -42.03
N ASN A 82 21.57 -28.06 -41.72
CA ASN A 82 22.92 -27.84 -42.25
C ASN A 82 24.02 -28.65 -41.55
N TYR A 83 23.81 -29.10 -40.31
CA TYR A 83 24.74 -29.99 -39.59
C TYR A 83 24.62 -31.48 -39.98
N ASN A 84 23.70 -31.84 -40.88
CA ASN A 84 23.66 -33.17 -41.49
C ASN A 84 24.47 -33.26 -42.80
N ALA A 85 25.22 -32.22 -43.16
CA ALA A 85 26.30 -32.34 -44.14
C ALA A 85 27.51 -32.97 -43.44
N GLU A 86 27.52 -34.31 -43.42
CA GLU A 86 28.63 -35.21 -43.12
C GLU A 86 29.92 -34.52 -42.67
N GLU A 87 30.09 -34.35 -41.35
CA GLU A 87 31.42 -34.25 -40.76
C GLU A 87 32.11 -35.61 -40.94
N GLU A 88 32.67 -35.86 -42.12
CA GLU A 88 33.68 -36.90 -42.29
C GLU A 88 34.92 -36.47 -41.48
N GLU A 89 35.12 -37.12 -40.34
CA GLU A 89 36.36 -37.06 -39.58
C GLU A 89 37.49 -37.69 -40.43
N TYR A 90 38.20 -36.83 -41.17
CA TYR A 90 39.36 -37.23 -41.95
C TYR A 90 40.56 -37.42 -41.02
N ASP A 91 40.88 -38.67 -40.71
CA ASP A 91 42.23 -39.03 -40.26
C ASP A 91 43.24 -38.67 -41.36
N VAL A 92 44.44 -38.25 -40.94
CA VAL A 92 45.55 -37.92 -41.85
C VAL A 92 45.82 -39.06 -42.85
N GLU A 93 45.63 -40.31 -42.42
CA GLU A 93 45.74 -41.50 -43.26
C GLU A 93 44.62 -41.60 -44.31
N LYS A 94 43.36 -41.33 -43.93
CA LYS A 94 42.23 -41.30 -44.86
C LYS A 94 42.36 -40.16 -45.86
N LEU A 95 42.89 -39.01 -45.43
CA LEU A 95 43.18 -37.87 -46.29
C LEU A 95 44.32 -38.19 -47.27
N MET A 96 45.37 -38.88 -46.80
CA MET A 96 46.44 -39.40 -47.66
C MET A 96 45.91 -40.40 -48.69
N ASP A 97 45.02 -41.31 -48.30
CA ASP A 97 44.47 -42.30 -49.22
C ASP A 97 43.51 -41.67 -50.23
N LYS A 98 42.76 -40.63 -49.82
CA LYS A 98 41.94 -39.82 -50.75
C LYS A 98 42.83 -39.03 -51.71
N MET A 99 43.93 -38.43 -51.24
CA MET A 99 44.96 -37.80 -52.07
C MET A 99 45.58 -38.78 -53.06
N LYS A 100 45.95 -39.98 -52.63
CA LYS A 100 46.50 -41.03 -53.51
C LYS A 100 45.47 -41.46 -54.55
N SER A 101 44.21 -41.65 -54.18
CA SER A 101 43.15 -42.02 -55.12
C SER A 101 42.87 -40.92 -56.14
N LEU A 102 42.88 -39.66 -55.72
CA LEU A 102 42.77 -38.49 -56.59
C LEU A 102 43.98 -38.36 -57.51
N GLN A 103 45.18 -38.63 -57.00
CA GLN A 103 46.43 -38.66 -57.77
C GLN A 103 46.40 -39.77 -58.84
N SER A 104 45.95 -40.97 -58.49
CA SER A 104 45.76 -42.08 -59.45
C SER A 104 44.74 -41.73 -60.52
N ARG A 105 43.62 -41.09 -60.13
CA ARG A 105 42.58 -40.66 -61.06
C ARG A 105 43.04 -39.51 -61.96
N LEU A 106 43.85 -38.59 -61.44
CA LEU A 106 44.52 -37.55 -62.24
C LEU A 106 45.52 -38.15 -63.22
N LEU A 107 46.23 -39.20 -62.82
CA LEU A 107 47.13 -39.95 -63.70
C LEU A 107 46.35 -40.64 -64.84
N GLU A 108 45.23 -41.30 -64.52
CA GLU A 108 44.36 -41.94 -65.51
C GLU A 108 43.71 -40.93 -66.48
N VAL A 109 43.33 -39.76 -65.99
CA VAL A 109 42.78 -38.68 -66.83
C VAL A 109 43.90 -38.05 -67.67
N GLY A 110 45.08 -37.85 -67.10
CA GLY A 110 46.27 -37.35 -67.80
C GLY A 110 46.72 -38.27 -68.94
N GLN A 111 46.58 -39.59 -68.80
CA GLN A 111 46.85 -40.56 -69.87
C GLN A 111 45.83 -40.50 -71.02
N LYS A 112 44.63 -39.95 -70.78
CA LYS A 112 43.56 -39.79 -71.80
C LYS A 112 43.58 -38.42 -72.48
N THR A 113 44.32 -37.45 -71.96
CA THR A 113 44.41 -36.08 -72.49
C THR A 113 45.81 -35.81 -73.06
N SER A 114 45.88 -35.31 -74.30
CA SER A 114 47.14 -35.04 -75.04
C SER A 114 47.98 -33.87 -74.50
N THR A 115 47.84 -33.49 -73.23
CA THR A 115 48.58 -32.40 -72.60
C THR A 115 49.37 -32.92 -71.38
N PRO A 116 50.71 -32.85 -71.38
CA PRO A 116 51.51 -33.36 -70.29
C PRO A 116 51.39 -32.43 -69.06
N VAL A 117 50.70 -32.89 -68.02
CA VAL A 117 50.68 -32.20 -66.72
C VAL A 117 51.95 -32.62 -65.96
N ASN A 118 52.82 -31.65 -65.67
CA ASN A 118 54.12 -31.88 -65.05
C ASN A 118 53.95 -32.06 -63.52
N LEU A 119 53.91 -33.30 -63.06
CA LEU A 119 53.61 -33.66 -61.67
C LEU A 119 54.77 -33.43 -60.68
N LEU A 120 55.97 -33.11 -61.18
CA LEU A 120 57.18 -32.86 -60.38
C LEU A 120 57.21 -31.49 -59.71
N ALA A 121 56.40 -30.53 -60.16
CA ALA A 121 56.28 -29.22 -59.52
C ALA A 121 55.40 -29.23 -58.26
N LEU A 122 54.64 -30.32 -58.03
CA LEU A 122 53.63 -30.38 -56.96
C LEU A 122 54.12 -31.09 -55.69
N VAL A 123 55.23 -31.84 -55.75
CA VAL A 123 55.79 -32.62 -54.63
C VAL A 123 57.27 -32.31 -54.51
N GLY A 124 57.61 -31.17 -53.93
CA GLY A 124 58.98 -30.73 -53.76
C GLY A 124 59.76 -31.60 -52.77
N THR A 125 60.49 -32.59 -53.27
CA THR A 125 61.56 -33.26 -52.53
C THR A 125 62.89 -32.60 -52.87
N ASN A 126 63.33 -31.68 -52.01
CA ASN A 126 64.65 -31.05 -52.10
C ASN A 126 65.76 -32.09 -51.86
N GLN A 127 66.49 -32.44 -52.93
CA GLN A 127 67.78 -33.10 -52.83
C GLN A 127 68.89 -32.04 -52.96
N ALA A 128 69.77 -32.03 -51.97
CA ALA A 128 70.87 -31.12 -51.79
C ALA A 128 71.83 -31.10 -53.00
N GLY A 129 71.92 -29.95 -53.65
CA GLY A 129 72.98 -29.54 -54.57
C GLY A 129 73.34 -28.10 -54.27
N CYS A 130 74.59 -27.85 -53.89
CA CYS A 130 75.10 -26.54 -53.51
C CYS A 130 75.32 -25.69 -54.76
N ASP A 131 74.29 -24.97 -55.22
CA ASP A 131 74.42 -23.94 -56.24
C ASP A 131 74.59 -22.58 -55.56
N ALA A 132 75.62 -21.83 -55.93
CA ALA A 132 75.83 -20.46 -55.45
C ALA A 132 74.61 -19.55 -55.72
N ASP A 133 73.81 -19.87 -56.75
CA ASP A 133 72.54 -19.24 -57.06
C ASP A 133 71.44 -19.53 -56.03
N ALA A 134 71.51 -20.66 -55.30
CA ALA A 134 70.59 -20.95 -54.19
C ALA A 134 70.90 -20.08 -52.96
N HIS A 135 72.16 -19.66 -52.78
CA HIS A 135 72.51 -18.72 -51.71
C HIS A 135 72.04 -17.29 -52.03
N GLU A 136 72.11 -16.88 -53.30
CA GLU A 136 71.58 -15.60 -53.75
C GLU A 136 70.03 -15.59 -53.74
N ALA A 137 69.40 -16.68 -54.18
CA ALA A 137 67.95 -16.87 -54.05
C ALA A 137 67.50 -16.89 -52.58
N CYS A 138 68.23 -17.57 -51.70
CA CYS A 138 67.95 -17.58 -50.27
C CYS A 138 68.21 -16.21 -49.62
N GLN A 139 69.20 -15.45 -50.08
CA GLN A 139 69.41 -14.06 -49.64
C GLN A 139 68.29 -13.14 -50.10
N LEU A 140 67.80 -13.30 -51.34
CA LEU A 140 66.64 -12.56 -51.86
C LEU A 140 65.36 -12.94 -51.11
N GLU A 141 65.17 -14.22 -50.80
CA GLU A 141 64.04 -14.72 -50.00
C GLU A 141 64.11 -14.18 -48.56
N ILE A 142 65.31 -14.13 -47.95
CA ILE A 142 65.51 -13.48 -46.65
C ILE A 142 65.23 -11.98 -46.72
N GLN A 143 65.58 -11.30 -47.82
CA GLN A 143 65.25 -9.89 -48.01
C GLN A 143 63.76 -9.66 -48.22
N GLN A 144 63.08 -10.55 -48.95
CA GLN A 144 61.63 -10.53 -49.13
C GLN A 144 60.92 -10.81 -47.81
N LEU A 145 61.30 -11.84 -47.06
CA LEU A 145 60.76 -12.14 -45.74
C LEU A 145 61.00 -11.01 -44.75
N LYS A 146 62.10 -10.28 -44.84
CA LYS A 146 62.33 -9.06 -44.03
C LYS A 146 61.38 -7.93 -44.42
N GLN A 147 61.18 -7.71 -45.72
CA GLN A 147 60.20 -6.71 -46.20
C GLN A 147 58.77 -7.10 -45.83
N GLU A 148 58.43 -8.39 -45.88
CA GLU A 148 57.14 -8.92 -45.41
C GLU A 148 57.00 -8.80 -43.90
N LEU A 149 58.05 -9.04 -43.11
CA LEU A 149 58.04 -8.82 -41.65
C LEU A 149 57.89 -7.34 -41.31
N ASP A 150 58.56 -6.44 -42.04
CA ASP A 150 58.45 -5.00 -41.83
C ASP A 150 57.10 -4.47 -42.32
N TRP A 151 56.55 -5.06 -43.39
CA TRP A 151 55.18 -4.84 -43.85
C TRP A 151 54.18 -5.32 -42.82
N HIS A 152 54.28 -6.56 -42.31
CA HIS A 152 53.42 -7.10 -41.26
C HIS A 152 53.56 -6.36 -39.94
N LYS A 153 54.75 -5.88 -39.55
CA LYS A 153 54.91 -4.99 -38.38
C LYS A 153 54.27 -3.62 -38.60
N SER A 154 54.35 -3.09 -39.82
CA SER A 154 53.71 -1.81 -40.17
C SER A 154 52.19 -1.97 -40.29
N GLU A 155 51.72 -3.13 -40.75
CA GLU A 155 50.32 -3.53 -40.81
C GLU A 155 49.81 -3.79 -39.40
N GLU A 156 50.53 -4.49 -38.53
CA GLU A 156 50.18 -4.71 -37.11
C GLU A 156 50.23 -3.40 -36.30
N GLN A 157 51.06 -2.42 -36.67
CA GLN A 157 50.99 -1.04 -36.14
C GLN A 157 49.82 -0.22 -36.69
N ARG A 158 49.31 -0.53 -37.90
CA ARG A 158 48.11 0.10 -38.50
C ARG A 158 46.81 -0.58 -38.09
N ASP A 159 46.89 -1.88 -37.82
CA ASP A 159 45.87 -2.85 -37.46
C ASP A 159 45.93 -3.16 -35.95
N GLU A 160 46.62 -2.30 -35.18
CA GLU A 160 46.24 -2.02 -33.82
C GLU A 160 44.79 -1.48 -33.88
N GLY A 161 43.81 -2.39 -33.86
CA GLY A 161 42.38 -2.11 -33.71
C GLY A 161 42.03 -1.28 -32.46
N LYS A 162 43.04 -0.84 -31.69
CA LYS A 162 42.98 0.22 -30.69
C LYS A 162 42.33 1.50 -31.22
N ALA A 163 42.53 1.92 -32.47
CA ALA A 163 41.91 3.17 -32.94
C ALA A 163 40.37 3.08 -33.08
N GLY A 164 39.81 1.89 -33.36
CA GLY A 164 38.37 1.66 -33.37
C GLY A 164 37.82 1.42 -31.98
N ALA A 165 38.49 0.56 -31.20
CA ALA A 165 38.12 0.25 -29.82
C ALA A 165 38.23 1.46 -28.89
N ASP A 166 39.24 2.32 -29.03
CA ASP A 166 39.39 3.55 -28.24
C ASP A 166 38.30 4.56 -28.58
N ARG A 167 37.86 4.65 -29.84
CA ARG A 167 36.73 5.52 -30.22
C ARG A 167 35.41 5.03 -29.64
N GLU A 168 35.17 3.72 -29.65
CA GLU A 168 33.99 3.13 -29.01
C GLU A 168 34.05 3.28 -27.48
N LEU A 169 35.22 3.08 -26.87
CA LEU A 169 35.44 3.34 -25.44
C LEU A 169 35.21 4.82 -25.08
N ASP A 170 35.66 5.76 -25.91
CA ASP A 170 35.43 7.19 -25.71
C ASP A 170 33.96 7.56 -25.87
N GLN A 171 33.24 6.99 -26.84
CA GLN A 171 31.80 7.16 -27.00
C GLN A 171 31.05 6.62 -25.76
N LEU A 172 31.38 5.41 -25.31
CA LEU A 172 30.81 4.82 -24.10
C LEU A 172 31.14 5.64 -22.85
N ARG A 173 32.33 6.24 -22.75
CA ARG A 173 32.69 7.15 -21.64
C ARG A 173 31.84 8.40 -21.63
N VAL A 174 31.61 9.02 -22.79
CA VAL A 174 30.73 10.19 -22.93
C VAL A 174 29.30 9.84 -22.58
N GLU A 175 28.81 8.69 -23.05
CA GLU A 175 27.46 8.23 -22.73
C GLU A 175 27.28 7.91 -21.24
N VAL A 176 28.28 7.28 -20.61
CA VAL A 176 28.29 7.06 -19.15
C VAL A 176 28.31 8.40 -18.39
N GLN A 177 29.04 9.42 -18.86
CA GLN A 177 29.02 10.74 -18.24
C GLN A 177 27.66 11.43 -18.39
N PHE A 178 27.04 11.33 -19.58
CA PHE A 178 25.71 11.87 -19.83
C PHE A 178 24.66 11.20 -18.95
N LEU A 179 24.65 9.86 -18.90
CA LEU A 179 23.73 9.09 -18.06
C LEU A 179 23.92 9.39 -16.57
N ARG A 180 25.17 9.60 -16.11
CA ARG A 180 25.45 10.05 -14.73
C ARG A 180 24.85 11.43 -14.46
N GLY A 181 25.02 12.38 -15.38
CA GLY A 181 24.42 13.71 -15.25
C GLY A 181 22.89 13.67 -15.26
N GLU A 182 22.28 12.81 -16.09
CA GLU A 182 20.84 12.61 -16.12
C GLU A 182 20.33 12.01 -14.80
N ILE A 183 21.04 11.03 -14.24
CA ILE A 183 20.72 10.45 -12.92
C ILE A 183 20.82 11.51 -11.83
N GLU A 184 21.91 12.28 -11.76
CA GLU A 184 22.08 13.35 -10.76
C GLU A 184 20.97 14.41 -10.84
N HIS A 185 20.58 14.78 -12.07
CA HIS A 185 19.50 15.73 -12.29
C HIS A 185 18.11 15.16 -11.94
N LEU A 186 17.85 13.89 -12.25
CA LEU A 186 16.64 13.20 -11.82
C LEU A 186 16.59 13.08 -10.29
N ASP A 187 17.70 12.73 -9.64
CA ASP A 187 17.81 12.65 -8.18
C ASP A 187 17.55 14.02 -7.54
N ALA A 188 18.09 15.11 -8.10
CA ALA A 188 17.79 16.46 -7.63
C ALA A 188 16.31 16.84 -7.79
N ARG A 189 15.67 16.45 -8.91
CA ARG A 189 14.24 16.65 -9.12
C ARG A 189 13.40 15.83 -8.14
N HIS A 190 13.77 14.58 -7.89
CA HIS A 190 13.10 13.73 -6.91
C HIS A 190 13.27 14.29 -5.49
N ALA A 191 14.47 14.70 -5.10
CA ALA A 191 14.74 15.31 -3.81
C ALA A 191 13.90 16.58 -3.60
N THR A 192 13.82 17.47 -4.59
CA THR A 192 12.99 18.68 -4.51
C THR A 192 11.49 18.37 -4.49
N ALA A 193 11.02 17.34 -5.23
CA ALA A 193 9.63 16.90 -5.18
C ALA A 193 9.26 16.31 -3.80
N VAL A 194 10.13 15.48 -3.22
CA VAL A 194 9.98 14.93 -1.87
C VAL A 194 9.94 16.06 -0.84
N GLN A 195 10.83 17.05 -0.95
CA GLN A 195 10.84 18.20 -0.04
C GLN A 195 9.54 19.00 -0.14
N LYS A 196 9.04 19.28 -1.35
CA LYS A 196 7.76 19.99 -1.54
C LYS A 196 6.58 19.23 -0.91
N VAL A 197 6.53 17.91 -1.08
CA VAL A 197 5.50 17.09 -0.45
C VAL A 197 5.63 17.15 1.08
N HIS A 198 6.85 17.06 1.61
CA HIS A 198 7.12 17.16 3.04
C HIS A 198 6.68 18.51 3.61
N ASP A 199 7.03 19.61 2.96
CA ASP A 199 6.66 20.97 3.36
C ASP A 199 5.13 21.18 3.28
N SER A 200 4.48 20.67 2.23
CA SER A 200 3.01 20.72 2.09
C SER A 200 2.32 19.93 3.20
N TRP A 201 2.82 18.74 3.53
CA TRP A 201 2.29 17.93 4.62
C TRP A 201 2.52 18.60 5.99
N ALA A 202 3.68 19.22 6.20
CA ALA A 202 4.00 19.92 7.43
C ALA A 202 3.10 21.14 7.65
N SER A 203 2.86 21.93 6.59
CA SER A 203 1.96 23.10 6.62
C SER A 203 0.50 22.71 6.85
N GLU A 204 0.01 21.68 6.16
CA GLU A 204 -1.34 21.14 6.38
C GLU A 204 -1.49 20.58 7.80
N ARG A 205 -0.49 19.86 8.31
CA ARG A 205 -0.50 19.38 9.70
C ARG A 205 -0.50 20.53 10.71
N ALA A 206 0.17 21.63 10.41
CA ALA A 206 0.17 22.82 11.26
C ALA A 206 -1.19 23.53 11.23
N SER A 207 -1.85 23.65 10.06
CA SER A 207 -3.18 24.26 9.96
C SER A 207 -4.22 23.45 10.72
N TRP A 208 -4.25 22.12 10.58
CA TRP A 208 -5.18 21.25 11.32
C TRP A 208 -4.98 21.34 12.84
N LYS A 209 -3.72 21.42 13.31
CA LYS A 209 -3.41 21.65 14.73
C LYS A 209 -3.90 23.01 15.21
N GLN A 210 -3.77 24.04 14.39
CA GLN A 210 -4.26 25.38 14.71
C GLN A 210 -5.79 25.38 14.78
N GLU A 211 -6.48 24.81 13.80
CA GLU A 211 -7.95 24.72 13.76
C GLU A 211 -8.51 23.94 14.95
N THR A 212 -7.92 22.78 15.27
CA THR A 212 -8.31 22.03 16.48
C THR A 212 -8.09 22.86 17.75
N SER A 213 -6.94 23.54 17.88
CA SER A 213 -6.70 24.42 19.03
C SER A 213 -7.69 25.59 19.12
N GLN A 214 -8.11 26.16 17.99
CA GLN A 214 -9.10 27.23 17.94
C GLN A 214 -10.49 26.72 18.29
N LEU A 215 -10.88 25.57 17.75
CA LEU A 215 -12.15 24.93 18.04
C LEU A 215 -12.25 24.58 19.53
N GLU A 216 -11.20 23.98 20.11
CA GLU A 216 -11.14 23.72 21.55
C GLU A 216 -11.25 24.99 22.38
N ARG A 217 -10.56 26.08 22.02
CA ARG A 217 -10.70 27.37 22.72
C ARG A 217 -12.13 27.90 22.63
N SER A 218 -12.75 27.83 21.45
CA SER A 218 -14.13 28.29 21.25
C SER A 218 -15.13 27.52 22.12
N TRP A 219 -14.95 26.20 22.25
CA TRP A 219 -15.79 25.37 23.12
C TRP A 219 -15.52 25.62 24.61
N ARG A 220 -14.26 25.80 25.01
CA ARG A 220 -13.91 26.19 26.39
C ARG A 220 -14.56 27.52 26.76
N THR A 221 -14.53 28.52 25.87
CA THR A 221 -15.19 29.81 26.10
C THR A 221 -16.71 29.66 26.21
N ARG A 222 -17.35 28.93 25.29
CA ARG A 222 -18.81 28.68 25.36
C ARG A 222 -19.22 27.95 26.64
N ALA A 223 -18.43 26.99 27.09
CA ALA A 223 -18.67 26.29 28.36
C ALA A 223 -18.58 27.26 29.54
N ALA A 224 -17.53 28.09 29.61
CA ALA A 224 -17.36 29.09 30.65
C ALA A 224 -18.51 30.12 30.66
N ASP A 225 -19.00 30.54 29.50
CA ASP A 225 -20.13 31.48 29.40
C ASP A 225 -21.43 30.85 29.93
N LEU A 226 -21.71 29.58 29.62
CA LEU A 226 -22.87 28.86 30.14
C LEU A 226 -22.78 28.64 31.65
N GLU A 227 -21.61 28.29 32.17
CA GLU A 227 -21.36 28.17 33.61
C GLU A 227 -21.61 29.51 34.33
N HIS A 228 -21.14 30.61 33.75
CA HIS A 228 -21.38 31.96 34.28
C HIS A 228 -22.85 32.34 34.27
N GLN A 229 -23.59 32.03 33.21
CA GLN A 229 -25.03 32.27 33.14
C GLN A 229 -25.79 31.45 34.20
N LEU A 230 -25.41 30.18 34.39
CA LEU A 230 -26.00 29.31 35.41
C LEU A 230 -25.71 29.85 36.82
N GLN A 231 -24.47 30.27 37.08
CA GLN A 231 -24.07 30.88 38.35
C GLN A 231 -24.89 32.15 38.64
N LYS A 232 -25.07 33.03 37.64
CA LYS A 232 -25.94 34.21 37.76
C LYS A 232 -27.40 33.85 38.04
N GLN A 233 -27.93 32.78 37.44
CA GLN A 233 -29.29 32.32 37.71
C GLN A 233 -29.42 31.78 39.15
N ARG A 234 -28.42 31.04 39.64
CA ARG A 234 -28.37 30.57 41.03
C ARG A 234 -28.34 31.75 42.01
N GLU A 235 -27.49 32.73 41.77
CA GLU A 235 -27.39 33.95 42.60
C GLU A 235 -28.71 34.70 42.63
N ARG A 236 -29.35 34.95 41.48
CA ARG A 236 -30.68 35.59 41.40
C ARG A 236 -31.77 34.81 42.13
N SER A 237 -31.72 33.48 42.06
CA SER A 237 -32.69 32.61 42.74
C SER A 237 -32.48 32.64 44.25
N LEU A 238 -31.22 32.64 44.71
CA LEU A 238 -30.88 32.78 46.12
C LEU A 238 -31.30 34.14 46.67
N THR A 239 -31.07 35.23 45.94
CA THR A 239 -31.52 36.57 46.37
C THR A 239 -33.04 36.65 46.45
N LEU A 240 -33.76 36.08 45.47
CA LEU A 240 -35.22 36.04 45.50
C LEU A 240 -35.75 35.21 46.67
N LEU A 241 -35.11 34.08 46.99
CA LEU A 241 -35.45 33.27 48.17
C LEU A 241 -35.23 34.06 49.46
N GLN A 242 -34.10 34.76 49.59
CA GLN A 242 -33.82 35.63 50.74
C GLN A 242 -34.87 36.73 50.88
N GLU A 243 -35.26 37.40 49.78
CA GLU A 243 -36.33 38.40 49.79
C GLU A 243 -37.67 37.80 50.24
N LYS A 244 -37.98 36.57 49.82
CA LYS A 244 -39.21 35.86 50.22
C LYS A 244 -39.17 35.43 51.68
N ASP A 245 -38.02 34.97 52.18
CA ASP A 245 -37.83 34.65 53.58
C ASP A 245 -37.99 35.90 54.46
N ASP A 246 -37.42 37.04 54.06
CA ASP A 246 -37.61 38.33 54.72
C ASP A 246 -39.08 38.78 54.71
N GLU A 247 -39.78 38.61 53.60
CA GLU A 247 -41.21 38.91 53.49
C GLU A 247 -42.05 38.01 54.41
N LEU A 248 -41.76 36.70 54.44
CA LEU A 248 -42.40 35.75 55.36
C LEU A 248 -42.14 36.13 56.82
N ASP A 249 -40.93 36.53 57.16
CA ASP A 249 -40.60 36.97 58.52
C ASP A 249 -41.29 38.28 58.89
N ARG A 250 -41.44 39.23 57.95
CA ARG A 250 -42.26 40.43 58.15
C ARG A 250 -43.73 40.07 58.35
N LEU A 251 -44.29 39.19 57.53
CA LEU A 251 -45.67 38.71 57.66
C LEU A 251 -45.89 37.99 59.00
N ARG A 252 -44.95 37.13 59.42
CA ARG A 252 -44.98 36.46 60.74
C ARG A 252 -44.91 37.47 61.89
N LYS A 253 -44.05 38.49 61.81
CA LYS A 253 -44.00 39.58 62.82
C LYS A 253 -45.31 40.37 62.88
N MET A 254 -45.95 40.64 61.74
CA MET A 254 -47.26 41.31 61.68
C MET A 254 -48.42 40.41 62.14
N ALA A 255 -48.35 39.10 61.90
CA ALA A 255 -49.34 38.14 62.37
C ALA A 255 -49.18 37.87 63.88
N GLY A 256 -47.94 37.74 64.36
CA GLY A 256 -47.60 37.58 65.77
C GLY A 256 -47.94 38.79 66.64
N THR A 257 -48.04 39.98 66.06
CA THR A 257 -48.57 41.18 66.75
C THR A 257 -50.10 41.25 66.77
N LYS A 258 -50.80 40.40 65.98
CA LYS A 258 -52.27 40.30 65.94
C LYS A 258 -52.82 39.00 66.57
N SER A 259 -51.98 38.06 66.96
CA SER A 259 -52.39 36.80 67.61
C SER A 259 -51.95 36.69 69.07
N ALA A 260 -52.02 37.78 69.83
CA ALA A 260 -52.03 37.74 71.29
C ALA A 260 -53.49 37.63 71.80
N SER A 261 -54.08 36.45 71.68
CA SER A 261 -55.08 35.97 72.63
C SER A 261 -54.98 34.44 72.73
N PRO A 262 -54.97 33.88 73.96
CA PRO A 262 -54.60 32.49 74.20
C PRO A 262 -55.81 31.58 74.05
N ALA A 263 -55.68 30.52 73.23
CA ALA A 263 -56.63 29.43 73.23
C ALA A 263 -55.91 28.08 73.07
N SER A 264 -55.71 27.47 74.24
CA SER A 264 -55.64 26.05 74.60
C SER A 264 -54.88 24.99 73.75
N PRO A 265 -54.15 24.08 74.43
CA PRO A 265 -53.43 22.98 73.80
C PRO A 265 -54.36 21.78 73.54
N LEU A 266 -54.54 21.40 72.28
CA LEU A 266 -55.07 20.09 71.92
C LEU A 266 -53.90 19.14 71.61
N ARG A 267 -53.47 18.49 72.67
CA ARG A 267 -52.64 17.29 72.73
C ARG A 267 -53.52 16.07 72.44
N GLN A 268 -53.29 15.38 71.33
CA GLN A 268 -53.65 13.98 71.03
C GLN A 268 -53.38 13.75 69.53
N LYS A 269 -52.82 12.66 69.01
CA LYS A 269 -52.16 11.45 69.51
C LYS A 269 -51.52 10.88 68.24
N ALA A 270 -50.23 10.55 68.28
CA ALA A 270 -49.61 9.69 67.27
C ALA A 270 -49.99 8.22 67.53
N LYS A 271 -49.99 7.39 66.47
CA LYS A 271 -50.35 5.96 66.35
C LYS A 271 -51.73 5.76 65.68
N ASP A 272 -51.91 5.00 64.61
CA ASP A 272 -51.15 3.88 64.05
C ASP A 272 -51.21 3.84 62.52
N PHE A 273 -50.19 3.21 61.96
CA PHE A 273 -50.03 2.80 60.58
C PHE A 273 -50.91 1.58 60.33
N GLU A 274 -51.84 1.65 59.37
CA GLU A 274 -52.37 0.44 58.74
C GLU A 274 -52.44 0.63 57.22
N GLU A 275 -51.72 -0.25 56.53
CA GLU A 275 -51.75 -0.42 55.09
C GLU A 275 -53.17 -0.75 54.62
N ARG A 276 -53.71 0.05 53.70
CA ARG A 276 -54.79 -0.40 52.83
C ARG A 276 -54.45 -0.11 51.38
N LYS A 277 -54.09 -1.20 50.71
CA LYS A 277 -53.90 -1.31 49.26
C LYS A 277 -55.27 -1.20 48.58
N VAL A 278 -55.51 -0.08 47.91
CA VAL A 278 -56.55 0.14 46.87
C VAL A 278 -55.86 1.10 45.88
N GLY A 279 -55.53 0.76 44.63
CA GLY A 279 -56.19 -0.19 43.75
C GLY A 279 -57.34 0.51 43.03
N GLY A 280 -57.00 1.45 42.14
CA GLY A 280 -57.96 2.11 41.26
C GLY A 280 -58.54 3.41 41.80
N ASP A 281 -58.73 4.30 40.85
CA ASP A 281 -59.79 5.30 40.81
C ASP A 281 -59.49 6.75 41.19
N GLU A 282 -59.77 7.55 40.16
CA GLU A 282 -60.68 8.68 40.23
C GLU A 282 -60.19 9.88 41.02
N TRP A 283 -59.88 10.91 40.23
CA TRP A 283 -59.92 12.29 40.66
C TRP A 283 -61.17 12.53 41.53
N PRO A 284 -61.04 13.11 42.73
CA PRO A 284 -62.17 13.34 43.61
C PRO A 284 -63.25 14.17 42.90
N GLU A 285 -64.48 13.64 42.78
CA GLU A 285 -65.66 14.36 42.26
C GLU A 285 -65.92 15.70 42.99
N SER A 286 -65.34 15.88 44.18
CA SER A 286 -65.34 17.13 44.93
C SER A 286 -64.58 18.29 44.26
N LEU A 287 -63.75 18.04 43.23
CA LEU A 287 -63.02 19.08 42.50
C LEU A 287 -63.69 19.49 41.18
N ALA A 288 -64.71 18.75 40.73
CA ALA A 288 -65.48 19.08 39.53
C ALA A 288 -66.15 20.47 39.57
N PRO A 289 -66.66 20.97 40.72
CA PRO A 289 -67.18 22.33 40.81
C PRO A 289 -66.09 23.40 40.68
N LEU A 290 -64.85 23.09 41.10
CA LEU A 290 -63.73 24.04 41.04
C LEU A 290 -63.21 24.19 39.60
N VAL A 291 -63.16 23.09 38.85
CA VAL A 291 -62.79 23.08 37.42
C VAL A 291 -63.85 23.82 36.58
N SER A 292 -65.14 23.65 36.90
CA SER A 292 -66.24 24.34 36.22
C SER A 292 -66.26 25.85 36.52
N MET A 293 -65.91 26.26 37.75
CA MET A 293 -65.80 27.68 38.11
C MET A 293 -64.57 28.39 37.52
N THR A 294 -63.50 27.67 37.17
CA THR A 294 -62.29 28.28 36.57
C THR A 294 -62.37 28.56 35.07
N VAL A 295 -63.38 28.02 34.37
CA VAL A 295 -63.58 28.26 32.93
C VAL A 295 -64.42 29.53 32.68
N GLY A 296 -65.10 30.05 33.70
CA GLY A 296 -65.89 31.28 33.63
C GLY A 296 -65.12 32.52 34.10
N ALA A 297 -64.56 33.27 33.15
CA ALA A 297 -64.34 34.72 33.26
C ALA A 297 -63.57 35.27 34.49
N SER A 298 -62.38 34.75 34.79
CA SER A 298 -61.39 35.47 35.60
C SER A 298 -59.98 35.33 35.03
N ALA A 299 -59.14 36.34 35.24
CA ALA A 299 -57.81 36.51 34.65
C ALA A 299 -56.84 35.31 34.86
N SER A 300 -57.17 34.35 35.72
CA SER A 300 -56.38 33.13 35.97
C SER A 300 -56.72 31.94 35.05
N GLY A 301 -57.93 31.87 34.47
CA GLY A 301 -58.33 30.78 33.57
C GLY A 301 -57.56 30.79 32.23
N GLY A 302 -57.24 31.98 31.72
CA GLY A 302 -56.37 32.14 30.55
C GLY A 302 -54.91 31.75 30.81
N GLN A 303 -54.41 31.94 32.03
CA GLN A 303 -53.07 31.50 32.44
C GLN A 303 -52.97 29.98 32.54
N ILE A 304 -54.03 29.31 33.02
CA ILE A 304 -54.08 27.83 33.08
C ILE A 304 -54.08 27.25 31.67
N LEU A 305 -54.88 27.78 30.75
CA LEU A 305 -54.91 27.33 29.35
C LEU A 305 -53.56 27.53 28.65
N HIS A 306 -52.93 28.69 28.82
CA HIS A 306 -51.60 28.97 28.26
C HIS A 306 -50.53 28.00 28.79
N TYR A 307 -50.55 27.70 30.10
CA TYR A 307 -49.62 26.74 30.71
C TYR A 307 -49.82 25.32 30.16
N VAL A 308 -51.07 24.89 29.98
CA VAL A 308 -51.40 23.59 29.35
C VAL A 308 -50.90 23.54 27.91
N GLU A 309 -51.06 24.62 27.14
CA GLU A 309 -50.56 24.71 25.77
C GLU A 309 -49.02 24.69 25.71
N GLU A 310 -48.34 25.39 26.62
CA GLU A 310 -46.88 25.34 26.72
C GLU A 310 -46.36 23.95 27.10
N LEU A 311 -47.04 23.25 28.01
CA LEU A 311 -46.73 21.87 28.35
C LEU A 311 -46.86 20.96 27.13
N ALA A 312 -47.95 21.09 26.36
CA ALA A 312 -48.15 20.31 25.14
C ALA A 312 -47.05 20.57 24.09
N ARG A 313 -46.61 21.83 23.93
CA ARG A 313 -45.48 22.17 23.04
C ARG A 313 -44.17 21.52 23.50
N LYS A 314 -43.89 21.58 24.80
CA LYS A 314 -42.71 20.93 25.40
C LYS A 314 -42.77 19.41 25.26
N ASP A 315 -43.94 18.79 25.40
CA ASP A 315 -44.10 17.35 25.22
C ASP A 315 -43.83 16.93 23.77
N VAL A 316 -44.30 17.71 22.79
CA VAL A 316 -44.00 17.47 21.37
C VAL A 316 -42.49 17.62 21.10
N GLU A 317 -41.86 18.65 21.66
CA GLU A 317 -40.41 18.86 21.54
C GLU A 317 -39.61 17.70 22.18
N ILE A 318 -39.98 17.27 23.39
CA ILE A 318 -39.37 16.14 24.09
C ILE A 318 -39.54 14.86 23.28
N GLN A 319 -40.70 14.62 22.68
CA GLN A 319 -40.91 13.47 21.80
C GLN A 319 -40.05 13.57 20.53
N GLY A 320 -39.92 14.75 19.94
CA GLY A 320 -39.03 15.01 18.80
C GLY A 320 -37.57 14.72 19.14
N LEU A 321 -37.09 15.26 20.27
CA LEU A 321 -35.73 15.04 20.78
C LEU A 321 -35.48 13.56 21.08
N ARG A 322 -36.46 12.85 21.66
CA ARG A 322 -36.36 11.39 21.86
C ARG A 322 -36.24 10.66 20.53
N LYS A 323 -37.05 10.98 19.52
CA LYS A 323 -36.96 10.35 18.20
C LYS A 323 -35.60 10.60 17.55
N ALA A 324 -35.13 11.86 17.56
CA ALA A 324 -33.82 12.24 17.04
C ALA A 324 -32.68 11.51 17.78
N LYS A 325 -32.76 11.40 19.11
CA LYS A 325 -31.81 10.61 19.91
C LYS A 325 -31.76 9.15 19.44
N HIS A 326 -32.91 8.48 19.32
CA HIS A 326 -32.94 7.08 18.87
C HIS A 326 -32.39 6.91 17.45
N GLN A 327 -32.64 7.86 16.55
CA GLN A 327 -32.08 7.87 15.19
C GLN A 327 -30.55 8.02 15.21
N LEU A 328 -30.03 8.97 15.99
CA LEU A 328 -28.59 9.19 16.14
C LEU A 328 -27.90 7.99 16.79
N GLU A 329 -28.51 7.38 17.80
CA GLU A 329 -28.01 6.13 18.40
C GLU A 329 -27.99 4.98 17.40
N GLY A 330 -29.00 4.88 16.52
CA GLY A 330 -29.03 3.92 15.42
C GLY A 330 -27.87 4.14 14.43
N ALA A 331 -27.72 5.37 13.93
CA ALA A 331 -26.64 5.75 13.03
C ALA A 331 -25.24 5.51 13.64
N LEU A 332 -25.09 5.76 14.95
CA LEU A 332 -23.84 5.47 15.66
C LEU A 332 -23.53 3.96 15.67
N ARG A 333 -24.51 3.11 15.97
CA ARG A 333 -24.32 1.65 15.95
C ARG A 333 -23.97 1.16 14.54
N GLU A 334 -24.65 1.66 13.51
CA GLU A 334 -24.36 1.32 12.12
C GLU A 334 -22.93 1.73 11.72
N SER A 335 -22.52 2.95 12.05
CA SER A 335 -21.16 3.44 11.82
C SER A 335 -20.10 2.60 12.54
N GLN A 336 -20.37 2.22 13.81
CA GLN A 336 -19.49 1.34 14.58
C GLN A 336 -19.36 -0.05 13.94
N MET A 337 -20.47 -0.65 13.48
CA MET A 337 -20.43 -1.95 12.79
C MET A 337 -19.65 -1.87 11.47
N ALA A 338 -19.84 -0.79 10.70
CA ALA A 338 -19.09 -0.55 9.48
C ALA A 338 -17.58 -0.41 9.77
N ALA A 339 -17.20 0.34 10.81
CA ALA A 339 -15.81 0.52 11.22
C ALA A 339 -15.14 -0.81 11.59
N VAL A 340 -15.82 -1.65 12.39
CA VAL A 340 -15.31 -2.98 12.76
C VAL A 340 -15.13 -3.86 11.52
N THR A 341 -16.08 -3.83 10.59
CA THR A 341 -16.00 -4.61 9.34
C THR A 341 -14.80 -4.18 8.49
N VAL A 342 -14.57 -2.87 8.35
CA VAL A 342 -13.40 -2.34 7.63
C VAL A 342 -12.11 -2.73 8.34
N GLN A 343 -12.05 -2.62 9.67
CA GLN A 343 -10.88 -3.00 10.46
C GLN A 343 -10.53 -4.49 10.27
N GLN A 344 -11.52 -5.38 10.25
CA GLN A 344 -11.32 -6.80 9.98
C GLN A 344 -10.78 -7.04 8.57
N LYS A 345 -11.31 -6.37 7.54
CA LYS A 345 -10.82 -6.46 6.16
C LYS A 345 -9.36 -6.00 6.04
N VAL A 346 -9.01 -4.89 6.67
CA VAL A 346 -7.64 -4.36 6.66
C VAL A 346 -6.69 -5.30 7.41
N ALA A 347 -7.11 -5.87 8.55
CA ALA A 347 -6.30 -6.84 9.28
C ALA A 347 -6.03 -8.11 8.45
N GLU A 348 -7.02 -8.59 7.69
CA GLU A 348 -6.90 -9.73 6.80
C GLU A 348 -5.96 -9.42 5.61
N GLN A 349 -6.11 -8.26 4.97
CA GLN A 349 -5.19 -7.81 3.92
C GLN A 349 -3.75 -7.69 4.44
N LYS A 350 -3.57 -7.12 5.64
CA LYS A 350 -2.26 -7.05 6.29
C LYS A 350 -1.67 -8.44 6.47
N ARG A 351 -2.46 -9.41 6.94
CA ARG A 351 -2.02 -10.81 7.12
C ARG A 351 -1.58 -11.44 5.80
N GLN A 352 -2.35 -11.25 4.72
CA GLN A 352 -2.01 -11.75 3.39
C GLN A 352 -0.71 -11.13 2.86
N LEU A 353 -0.54 -9.81 2.99
CA LEU A 353 0.69 -9.13 2.59
C LEU A 353 1.91 -9.62 3.38
N HIS A 354 1.78 -9.87 4.68
CA HIS A 354 2.88 -10.43 5.48
C HIS A 354 3.24 -11.86 5.04
N GLN A 355 2.25 -12.65 4.60
CA GLN A 355 2.51 -13.99 4.06
C GLN A 355 3.25 -13.93 2.72
N GLU A 356 2.85 -13.02 1.81
CA GLU A 356 3.53 -12.83 0.53
C GLU A 356 4.94 -12.25 0.71
N LEU A 357 5.13 -11.29 1.63
CA LEU A 357 6.46 -10.81 2.00
C LEU A 357 7.33 -11.96 2.53
N GLY A 358 6.83 -12.74 3.48
CA GLY A 358 7.56 -13.91 3.99
C GLY A 358 7.83 -14.98 2.93
N ARG A 359 7.01 -15.07 1.88
CA ARG A 359 7.25 -15.93 0.71
C ARG A 359 8.34 -15.36 -0.19
N LEU A 360 8.31 -14.05 -0.46
CA LEU A 360 9.31 -13.37 -1.27
C LEU A 360 10.68 -13.35 -0.59
N GLU A 361 10.76 -13.09 0.72
CA GLU A 361 12.01 -13.18 1.50
C GLU A 361 12.62 -14.59 1.41
N ARG A 362 11.78 -15.63 1.55
CA ARG A 362 12.21 -17.02 1.34
C ARG A 362 12.71 -17.29 -0.08
N ASN A 363 12.14 -16.65 -1.09
CA ASN A 363 12.56 -16.81 -2.49
C ASN A 363 13.81 -15.99 -2.82
N GLN A 364 13.97 -14.79 -2.28
CA GLN A 364 15.13 -13.93 -2.46
C GLN A 364 16.39 -14.55 -1.84
N SER A 365 16.23 -15.25 -0.71
CA SER A 365 17.30 -16.04 -0.07
C SER A 365 17.79 -17.24 -0.90
N ARG A 366 17.16 -17.55 -2.05
CA ARG A 366 17.52 -18.68 -2.94
C ARG A 366 18.53 -18.30 -4.03
N GLU A 367 18.74 -17.02 -4.30
CA GLU A 367 19.58 -16.59 -5.43
C GLU A 367 21.06 -16.61 -5.06
N GLY A 368 21.79 -17.62 -5.55
CA GLY A 368 23.25 -17.56 -5.70
C GLY A 368 24.02 -18.78 -5.21
N ALA A 369 24.07 -19.02 -3.89
CA ALA A 369 25.07 -19.93 -3.30
C ALA A 369 24.53 -21.29 -2.81
N ASN A 370 23.21 -21.41 -2.59
CA ASN A 370 22.64 -22.58 -1.90
C ASN A 370 22.23 -23.72 -2.85
N LEU A 371 22.17 -23.49 -4.17
CA LEU A 371 21.69 -24.49 -5.13
C LEU A 371 22.70 -25.60 -5.42
N GLU A 372 24.01 -25.30 -5.44
CA GLU A 372 25.04 -26.33 -5.64
C GLU A 372 25.15 -27.26 -4.42
N TYR A 373 25.15 -26.68 -3.21
CA TYR A 373 25.11 -27.44 -1.97
C TYR A 373 23.84 -28.31 -1.90
N LEU A 374 22.67 -27.72 -2.21
CA LEU A 374 21.41 -28.45 -2.23
C LEU A 374 21.41 -29.58 -3.27
N LYS A 375 21.98 -29.35 -4.46
CA LYS A 375 22.13 -30.38 -5.50
C LYS A 375 22.96 -31.55 -4.99
N ASN A 376 24.09 -31.28 -4.31
CA ASN A 376 24.96 -32.32 -3.78
C ASN A 376 24.30 -33.10 -2.64
N VAL A 377 23.66 -32.41 -1.69
CA VAL A 377 22.92 -33.06 -0.59
C VAL A 377 21.76 -33.90 -1.12
N LEU A 378 21.04 -33.41 -2.12
CA LEU A 378 19.90 -34.13 -2.72
C LEU A 378 20.36 -35.32 -3.56
N LEU A 379 21.48 -35.19 -4.28
CA LEU A 379 22.11 -36.31 -4.99
C LEU A 379 22.57 -37.40 -4.01
N GLU A 380 23.29 -37.03 -2.95
CA GLU A 380 23.72 -38.00 -1.92
C GLU A 380 22.53 -38.65 -1.21
N PHE A 381 21.46 -37.90 -0.97
CA PHE A 381 20.23 -38.42 -0.37
C PHE A 381 19.55 -39.48 -1.24
N LEU A 382 19.54 -39.31 -2.56
CA LEU A 382 18.99 -40.28 -3.51
C LEU A 382 19.88 -41.52 -3.67
N LEU A 383 21.20 -41.36 -3.55
CA LEU A 383 22.17 -42.44 -3.73
C LEU A 383 22.40 -43.29 -2.47
N ARG A 384 22.23 -42.72 -1.26
CA ARG A 384 22.44 -43.44 0.01
C ARG A 384 21.12 -44.01 0.54
N SER A 385 21.16 -45.25 1.03
CA SER A 385 19.98 -45.97 1.55
C SER A 385 19.92 -46.08 3.08
N ASP A 386 20.86 -45.45 3.80
CA ASP A 386 20.91 -45.48 5.26
C ASP A 386 19.99 -44.41 5.87
N ALA A 387 19.17 -44.84 6.84
CA ALA A 387 18.13 -44.02 7.46
C ALA A 387 18.69 -42.85 8.29
N ALA A 388 19.86 -43.02 8.92
CA ALA A 388 20.47 -41.97 9.73
C ALA A 388 21.06 -40.85 8.86
N SER A 389 21.82 -41.22 7.83
CA SER A 389 22.35 -40.26 6.85
C SER A 389 21.25 -39.58 6.04
N GLN A 390 20.19 -40.30 5.64
CA GLN A 390 19.02 -39.69 4.99
C GLN A 390 18.30 -38.67 5.89
N SER A 391 18.14 -38.94 7.19
CA SER A 391 17.56 -37.97 8.12
C SER A 391 18.43 -36.72 8.28
N HIS A 392 19.75 -36.88 8.32
CA HIS A 392 20.67 -35.76 8.44
C HIS A 392 20.67 -34.89 7.17
N MET A 393 20.73 -35.52 6.00
CA MET A 393 20.62 -34.84 4.70
C MET A 393 19.25 -34.18 4.50
N PHE A 394 18.16 -34.80 4.96
CA PHE A 394 16.83 -34.18 4.97
C PHE A 394 16.79 -32.93 5.85
N ASN A 395 17.39 -32.96 7.04
CA ASN A 395 17.45 -31.77 7.90
C ASN A 395 18.26 -30.63 7.25
N ALA A 396 19.35 -30.96 6.54
CA ALA A 396 20.10 -29.99 5.74
C ALA A 396 19.26 -29.42 4.59
N MET A 397 18.51 -30.25 3.86
CA MET A 397 17.57 -29.79 2.83
C MET A 397 16.45 -28.93 3.40
N ALA A 398 15.88 -29.31 4.55
CA ALA A 398 14.83 -28.56 5.24
C ALA A 398 15.32 -27.18 5.72
N ALA A 399 16.57 -27.10 6.18
CA ALA A 399 17.21 -25.83 6.54
C ALA A 399 17.48 -24.96 5.30
N CYS A 400 18.06 -25.53 4.24
CA CYS A 400 18.35 -24.78 3.01
C CYS A 400 17.08 -24.30 2.29
N LEU A 401 16.01 -25.11 2.31
CA LEU A 401 14.73 -24.79 1.69
C LEU A 401 13.74 -24.10 2.63
N HIS A 402 14.14 -23.82 3.89
CA HIS A 402 13.33 -23.18 4.92
C HIS A 402 11.94 -23.82 5.09
N PHE A 403 11.91 -25.13 5.29
CA PHE A 403 10.68 -25.86 5.53
C PHE A 403 10.01 -25.38 6.82
N SER A 404 8.69 -25.26 6.79
CA SER A 404 7.91 -24.99 7.99
C SER A 404 7.96 -26.19 8.96
N PRO A 405 7.77 -25.95 10.27
CA PRO A 405 7.73 -27.03 11.26
C PRO A 405 6.70 -28.12 10.91
N ASN A 406 5.57 -27.73 10.30
CA ASN A 406 4.51 -28.64 9.87
C ASN A 406 4.97 -29.56 8.71
N GLU A 407 5.76 -29.04 7.76
CA GLU A 407 6.28 -29.80 6.63
C GLU A 407 7.33 -30.82 7.09
N VAL A 408 8.24 -30.41 7.97
CA VAL A 408 9.23 -31.30 8.59
C VAL A 408 8.54 -32.44 9.36
N GLN A 409 7.51 -32.11 10.13
CA GLN A 409 6.76 -33.11 10.89
C GLN A 409 6.01 -34.10 9.99
N ARG A 410 5.43 -33.65 8.87
CA ARG A 410 4.79 -34.53 7.87
C ARG A 410 5.78 -35.54 7.29
N VAL A 411 6.99 -35.11 6.93
CA VAL A 411 8.00 -36.02 6.38
C VAL A 411 8.45 -37.06 7.41
N HIS A 412 8.67 -36.64 8.67
CA HIS A 412 9.00 -37.58 9.75
C HIS A 412 7.87 -38.56 10.10
N GLN A 413 6.61 -38.26 9.78
CA GLN A 413 5.50 -39.20 9.93
C GLN A 413 5.55 -40.30 8.85
N HIS A 414 5.91 -39.96 7.62
CA HIS A 414 6.06 -40.92 6.53
C HIS A 414 7.33 -41.77 6.63
N HIS A 415 8.37 -41.26 7.31
CA HIS A 415 9.65 -41.96 7.50
C HIS A 415 9.99 -42.13 9.00
N PRO A 416 9.30 -43.04 9.72
CA PRO A 416 9.48 -43.21 11.17
C PRO A 416 10.88 -43.68 11.56
N LYS A 417 11.59 -44.37 10.66
CA LYS A 417 12.99 -44.82 10.87
C LYS A 417 13.97 -43.65 11.04
N TRP A 418 13.61 -42.45 10.59
CA TRP A 418 14.44 -41.24 10.73
C TRP A 418 14.33 -40.59 12.11
N LYS A 419 13.29 -40.88 12.89
CA LYS A 419 13.15 -40.36 14.27
C LYS A 419 14.09 -41.03 15.26
N ALA A 420 14.50 -42.28 15.01
CA ALA A 420 15.28 -43.09 15.93
C ALA A 420 16.79 -42.75 15.95
N ALA A 421 17.30 -42.05 14.93
CA ALA A 421 18.74 -41.79 14.77
C ALA A 421 19.22 -40.47 15.43
N GLY A 422 18.33 -39.71 16.08
CA GLY A 422 18.60 -38.36 16.57
C GLY A 422 18.90 -38.23 18.07
N GLN A 423 18.98 -39.32 18.85
CA GLN A 423 19.42 -39.24 20.24
C GLN A 423 20.92 -39.56 20.34
N PRO A 424 21.79 -38.59 20.69
CA PRO A 424 23.14 -38.93 21.13
C PRO A 424 23.01 -39.74 22.41
N GLN A 425 23.48 -40.99 22.38
CA GLN A 425 23.76 -41.74 23.59
C GLN A 425 24.86 -40.98 24.34
N SER A 426 24.48 -40.31 25.42
CA SER A 426 25.41 -39.82 26.43
C SER A 426 26.15 -41.02 27.05
N PRO A 427 27.50 -41.03 27.08
CA PRO A 427 28.24 -42.15 27.64
C PRO A 427 28.24 -42.08 29.18
N HIS A 428 27.89 -43.23 29.77
CA HIS A 428 28.27 -43.73 31.10
C HIS A 428 27.95 -42.91 32.37
N SER A 429 27.14 -43.53 33.23
CA SER A 429 27.58 -43.88 34.58
C SER A 429 27.56 -45.40 34.73
#